data_AF-A0A1Q3URT9-F1
#
_entry.id   AF-A0A1Q3URT9-F1
#
_cell.length_a   1.000
_cell.length_b   1.000
_cell.length_c   1.000
_cell.angle_alpha   90.00
_cell.angle_beta   90.00
_cell.angle_gamma   90.00
#
_symmetry.space_group_name_H-M   'P 1'
#
loop_
_entity.id
_entity.type
_entity.pdbx_description
1 polymer ?
#
loop_
_entity_poly.entity_id
_entity_poly.type
_entity_poly.pdbx_seq_one_letter_code
_entity_poly.pdbx_strand_id
1 'polypeptide(L)'
;MSGPDQRAFETDVAKAAFRLGGAEGRWRLHGVSWPFVFIGVSARDGREYILRFNCAGYPQAAPTGGPWDLNTNQVLAFDLWPRGRGGRVSAVFRTDWKNGTALYLPCDRESFAGHDNWRHEMPSKIWRPGDGIVQYLELVHELLQSRDYAAPLRAAA
;
A
#
# COMPACT_ATOMS: atom_id res chain seq x y z
N MET A 1 12.86 23.63 -0.87
CA MET A 1 11.83 23.49 -1.93
C MET A 1 11.71 22.02 -2.26
N SER A 2 10.52 21.43 -2.17
CA SER A 2 10.29 20.02 -2.55
C SER A 2 10.56 19.79 -4.04
N GLY A 3 11.15 18.65 -4.42
CA GLY A 3 11.38 18.28 -5.83
C GLY A 3 10.08 18.00 -6.60
N PRO A 4 10.11 17.88 -7.94
CA PRO A 4 8.91 17.65 -8.75
C PRO A 4 8.12 16.41 -8.33
N ASP A 5 8.81 15.29 -8.07
CA ASP A 5 8.19 14.03 -7.68
C ASP A 5 7.44 14.16 -6.33
N GLN A 6 8.08 14.81 -5.36
CA GLN A 6 7.47 15.08 -4.05
C GLN A 6 6.24 15.98 -4.19
N ARG A 7 6.32 17.04 -5.01
CA ARG A 7 5.17 17.93 -5.27
C ARG A 7 4.01 17.20 -5.94
N ALA A 8 4.29 16.23 -6.82
CA ALA A 8 3.25 15.42 -7.42
C ALA A 8 2.53 14.55 -6.37
N PHE A 9 3.27 13.92 -5.46
CA PHE A 9 2.68 13.21 -4.34
C PHE A 9 1.86 14.14 -3.42
N GLU A 10 2.41 15.31 -3.06
CA GLU A 10 1.74 16.32 -2.25
C GLU A 10 0.43 16.80 -2.92
N THR A 11 0.43 16.93 -4.26
CA THR A 11 -0.77 17.24 -5.04
C THR A 11 -1.80 16.13 -4.94
N ASP A 12 -1.39 14.87 -5.01
CA ASP A 12 -2.30 13.73 -4.94
C ASP A 12 -2.96 13.59 -3.57
N VAL A 13 -2.23 13.79 -2.48
CA VAL A 13 -2.84 13.78 -1.13
C VAL A 13 -3.73 15.01 -0.86
N ALA A 14 -3.56 16.08 -1.65
CA ALA A 14 -4.45 17.24 -1.63
C ALA A 14 -5.73 17.06 -2.45
N LYS A 15 -5.82 16.05 -3.34
CA LYS A 15 -7.01 15.75 -4.14
C LYS A 15 -8.21 15.36 -3.26
N ALA A 16 -9.41 15.65 -3.74
CA ALA A 16 -10.66 15.32 -3.06
C ALA A 16 -10.79 13.81 -2.75
N ALA A 17 -10.37 12.95 -3.66
CA ALA A 17 -10.45 11.49 -3.48
C ALA A 17 -9.63 11.00 -2.26
N PHE A 18 -8.39 11.49 -2.10
CA PHE A 18 -7.56 11.13 -0.95
C PHE A 18 -8.18 11.64 0.36
N ARG A 19 -8.63 12.90 0.37
CA ARG A 19 -9.25 13.53 1.55
C ARG A 19 -10.56 12.86 1.95
N LEU A 20 -11.38 12.45 0.99
CA LEU A 20 -12.63 11.74 1.24
C LEU A 20 -12.35 10.39 1.92
N GLY A 21 -11.43 9.59 1.40
CA GLY A 21 -11.06 8.33 2.06
C GLY A 21 -10.46 8.54 3.45
N GLY A 22 -9.77 9.66 3.69
CA GLY A 22 -9.35 10.07 5.02
C GLY A 22 -10.51 10.41 5.95
N ALA A 23 -11.48 11.18 5.47
CA ALA A 23 -12.69 11.55 6.23
C ALA A 23 -13.58 10.35 6.56
N GLU A 24 -13.61 9.35 5.66
CA GLU A 24 -14.32 8.08 5.86
C GLU A 24 -13.53 7.07 6.71
N GLY A 25 -12.32 7.42 7.16
CA GLY A 25 -11.49 6.55 8.00
C GLY A 25 -10.89 5.36 7.27
N ARG A 26 -10.81 5.38 5.93
CA ARG A 26 -10.19 4.31 5.13
C ARG A 26 -8.67 4.30 5.25
N TRP A 27 -8.07 5.49 5.33
CA TRP A 27 -6.63 5.66 5.45
C TRP A 27 -6.24 6.99 6.12
N ARG A 28 -4.99 7.11 6.54
CA ARG A 28 -4.42 8.30 7.18
C ARG A 28 -2.96 8.51 6.79
N LEU A 29 -2.59 9.71 6.38
CA LEU A 29 -1.18 10.07 6.16
C LEU A 29 -0.50 10.26 7.53
N HIS A 30 0.51 9.45 7.84
CA HIS A 30 1.28 9.54 9.09
C HIS A 30 2.54 10.39 8.95
N GLY A 31 3.15 10.41 7.76
CA GLY A 31 4.32 11.24 7.54
C GLY A 31 4.95 11.08 6.17
N VAL A 32 5.82 12.02 5.84
CA VAL A 32 6.61 12.03 4.61
C VAL A 32 8.07 12.30 4.98
N SER A 33 8.92 11.32 4.70
CA SER A 33 10.38 11.43 4.73
C SER A 33 10.88 11.07 3.33
N TRP A 34 10.69 12.00 2.39
CA TRP A 34 10.87 11.75 0.96
C TRP A 34 12.20 11.02 0.64
N PRO A 35 12.18 9.93 -0.17
CA PRO A 35 11.07 9.41 -0.97
C PRO A 35 10.15 8.44 -0.23
N PHE A 36 10.27 8.30 1.09
CA PHE A 36 9.43 7.40 1.88
C PHE A 36 8.20 8.11 2.43
N VAL A 37 7.03 7.53 2.16
CA VAL A 37 5.73 8.02 2.64
C VAL A 37 5.11 6.95 3.51
N PHE A 38 4.50 7.34 4.62
CA PHE A 38 3.86 6.43 5.57
C PHE A 38 2.37 6.71 5.63
N ILE A 39 1.54 5.74 5.21
CA ILE A 39 0.08 5.86 5.21
C ILE A 39 -0.50 4.64 5.93
N GLY A 40 -1.33 4.89 6.93
CA GLY A 40 -2.12 3.87 7.61
C GLY A 40 -3.35 3.54 6.79
N VAL A 41 -3.70 2.26 6.70
CA VAL A 41 -4.91 1.76 6.04
C VAL A 41 -5.73 0.94 7.02
N SER A 42 -7.02 1.24 7.13
CA SER A 42 -7.93 0.59 8.06
C SER A 42 -8.44 -0.74 7.53
N ALA A 43 -8.40 -1.77 8.37
CA ALA A 43 -8.98 -3.08 8.13
C ALA A 43 -10.36 -3.23 8.77
N ARG A 44 -11.08 -4.28 8.37
CA ARG A 44 -12.46 -4.52 8.79
C ARG A 44 -12.63 -4.69 10.30
N ASP A 45 -11.61 -5.17 10.98
CA ASP A 45 -11.59 -5.36 12.43
C ASP A 45 -11.19 -4.09 13.21
N GLY A 46 -11.07 -2.95 12.52
CA GLY A 46 -10.69 -1.67 13.10
C GLY A 46 -9.18 -1.47 13.27
N ARG A 47 -8.35 -2.46 12.90
CA ARG A 47 -6.88 -2.29 12.94
C ARG A 47 -6.41 -1.35 11.84
N GLU A 48 -5.43 -0.51 12.15
CA GLU A 48 -4.69 0.28 11.17
C GLU A 48 -3.36 -0.40 10.85
N TYR A 49 -3.08 -0.63 9.58
CA TYR A 49 -1.77 -1.10 9.11
C TYR A 49 -1.02 0.05 8.47
N ILE A 50 0.15 0.39 8.99
CA ILE A 50 1.02 1.37 8.35
C ILE A 50 1.72 0.72 7.16
N LEU A 51 1.55 1.32 5.99
CA LEU A 51 2.33 1.02 4.80
C LEU A 51 3.40 2.08 4.62
N ARG A 52 4.65 1.65 4.40
CA ARG A 52 5.70 2.50 3.86
C ARG A 52 5.71 2.36 2.35
N PHE A 53 5.64 3.48 1.64
CA PHE A 53 5.79 3.57 0.19
C PHE A 53 7.14 4.20 -0.15
N ASN A 54 7.91 3.55 -1.02
CA ASN A 54 9.03 4.16 -1.71
C ASN A 54 8.55 4.82 -3.01
N CYS A 55 8.45 6.14 -2.98
CA CYS A 55 7.94 6.99 -4.07
C CYS A 55 9.06 7.56 -4.96
N ALA A 56 10.25 6.96 -5.01
CA ALA A 56 11.30 7.40 -5.94
C ALA A 56 10.81 7.31 -7.41
N GLY A 57 10.88 8.41 -8.15
CA GLY A 57 10.41 8.51 -9.55
C GLY A 57 8.90 8.77 -9.70
N TYR A 58 8.20 9.06 -8.60
CA TYR A 58 6.77 9.33 -8.62
C TYR A 58 6.40 10.57 -9.46
N PRO A 59 5.26 10.61 -10.17
CA PRO A 59 4.30 9.52 -10.35
C PRO A 59 4.61 8.63 -11.56
N GLN A 60 5.67 8.94 -12.33
CA GLN A 60 5.99 8.21 -13.56
C GLN A 60 6.39 6.75 -13.28
N ALA A 61 7.13 6.53 -12.20
CA ALA A 61 7.33 5.22 -11.61
C ALA A 61 6.27 4.95 -10.54
N ALA A 62 5.74 3.73 -10.55
CA ALA A 62 4.88 3.25 -9.49
C ALA A 62 5.63 3.21 -8.14
N PRO A 63 4.94 3.47 -7.01
CA PRO A 63 5.54 3.27 -5.71
C PRO A 63 5.73 1.77 -5.42
N THR A 64 6.63 1.47 -4.49
CA THR A 64 6.76 0.14 -3.86
C THR A 64 6.29 0.25 -2.42
N GLY A 65 5.30 -0.54 -2.03
CA GLY A 65 4.62 -0.46 -0.72
C GLY A 65 4.73 -1.74 0.10
N GLY A 66 4.87 -1.63 1.42
CA GLY A 66 4.87 -2.79 2.32
C GLY A 66 4.49 -2.42 3.77
N PRO A 67 3.92 -3.37 4.56
CA PRO A 67 3.66 -3.18 5.98
C PRO A 67 4.92 -2.78 6.75
N TRP A 68 4.80 -1.76 7.58
CA TRP A 68 5.93 -1.11 8.25
C TRP A 68 5.65 -0.88 9.72
N ASP A 69 6.67 -1.01 10.56
CA ASP A 69 6.66 -0.59 11.94
C ASP A 69 7.36 0.77 12.05
N LEU A 70 6.60 1.82 12.41
CA LEU A 70 7.12 3.17 12.57
C LEU A 70 8.05 3.30 13.79
N ASN A 71 7.87 2.48 14.83
CA ASN A 71 8.64 2.58 16.07
C ASN A 71 10.06 2.05 15.87
N THR A 72 10.17 0.90 15.23
CA THR A 72 11.46 0.26 14.94
C THR A 72 12.04 0.68 13.60
N ASN A 73 11.24 1.37 12.77
CA ASN A 73 11.58 1.77 11.40
C ASN A 73 12.06 0.58 10.56
N GLN A 74 11.29 -0.50 10.58
CA GLN A 74 11.57 -1.74 9.85
C GLN A 74 10.31 -2.29 9.19
N VAL A 75 10.49 -3.28 8.31
CA VAL A 75 9.36 -4.09 7.81
C VAL A 75 8.63 -4.65 9.03
N LEU A 76 7.30 -4.53 9.03
CA LEU A 76 6.49 -5.05 10.12
C LEU A 76 6.78 -6.54 10.31
N ALA A 77 6.90 -7.00 11.56
CA ALA A 77 7.12 -8.42 11.84
C ALA A 77 6.05 -9.28 11.16
N PHE A 78 6.44 -10.39 10.53
CA PHE A 78 5.53 -11.16 9.66
C PHE A 78 4.34 -11.78 10.38
N ASP A 79 4.44 -12.02 11.69
CA ASP A 79 3.33 -12.46 12.54
C ASP A 79 2.28 -11.37 12.81
N LEU A 80 2.62 -10.11 12.51
CA LEU A 80 1.75 -8.93 12.58
C LEU A 80 1.17 -8.51 11.21
N TRP A 81 1.50 -9.21 10.11
CA TRP A 81 0.93 -8.92 8.80
C TRP A 81 -0.54 -9.32 8.70
N PRO A 82 -1.34 -8.62 7.87
CA PRO A 82 -2.66 -9.09 7.48
C PRO A 82 -2.61 -10.53 6.96
N ARG A 83 -3.59 -11.36 7.33
CA ARG A 83 -3.71 -12.74 6.87
C ARG A 83 -4.93 -12.89 5.97
N GLY A 84 -4.89 -13.89 5.10
CA GLY A 84 -6.04 -14.30 4.32
C GLY A 84 -6.50 -15.70 4.72
N ARG A 85 -7.80 -15.98 4.60
CA ARG A 85 -8.36 -17.34 4.62
C ARG A 85 -8.09 -18.11 3.31
N GLY A 86 -7.08 -17.68 2.54
CA GLY A 86 -6.80 -18.09 1.16
C GLY A 86 -6.97 -16.95 0.16
N GLY A 87 -6.79 -17.26 -1.12
CA GLY A 87 -7.10 -16.35 -2.22
C GLY A 87 -6.23 -15.09 -2.27
N ARG A 88 -6.85 -13.97 -2.66
CA ARG A 88 -6.16 -12.73 -3.04
C ARG A 88 -5.47 -12.05 -1.86
N VAL A 89 -6.05 -12.09 -0.66
CA VAL A 89 -5.44 -11.50 0.55
C VAL A 89 -4.12 -12.20 0.86
N SER A 90 -4.10 -13.55 0.90
CA SER A 90 -2.86 -14.31 1.13
C SER A 90 -1.83 -14.14 0.02
N ALA A 91 -2.28 -13.98 -1.24
CA ALA A 91 -1.37 -13.74 -2.37
C ALA A 91 -0.68 -12.37 -2.29
N VAL A 92 -1.41 -11.34 -1.85
CA VAL A 92 -0.90 -9.96 -1.76
C VAL A 92 -0.03 -9.76 -0.52
N PHE A 93 -0.51 -10.17 0.66
CA PHE A 93 0.20 -10.04 1.93
C PHE A 93 1.10 -11.26 2.19
N ARG A 94 1.95 -11.55 1.21
CA ARG A 94 2.81 -12.72 1.20
C ARG A 94 4.17 -12.43 1.84
N THR A 95 4.43 -13.07 2.98
CA THR A 95 5.62 -12.81 3.81
C THR A 95 6.87 -13.55 3.37
N ASP A 96 6.75 -14.58 2.53
CA ASP A 96 7.89 -15.38 2.02
C ASP A 96 8.49 -14.84 0.71
N TRP A 97 8.03 -13.67 0.26
CA TRP A 97 8.47 -13.06 -1.00
C TRP A 97 9.15 -11.71 -0.78
N LYS A 98 10.30 -11.50 -1.42
CA LYS A 98 11.13 -10.27 -1.35
C LYS A 98 11.34 -9.74 0.08
N ASN A 99 11.43 -10.64 1.07
CA ASN A 99 11.55 -10.32 2.48
C ASN A 99 10.51 -9.30 2.99
N GLY A 100 9.28 -9.34 2.44
CA GLY A 100 8.19 -8.44 2.84
C GLY A 100 8.39 -6.97 2.44
N THR A 101 9.32 -6.66 1.54
CA THR A 101 9.61 -5.27 1.14
C THR A 101 8.63 -4.69 0.11
N ALA A 102 7.75 -5.53 -0.45
CA ALA A 102 6.75 -5.13 -1.45
C ALA A 102 5.48 -5.99 -1.33
N LEU A 103 4.32 -5.38 -1.53
CA LEU A 103 3.05 -6.08 -1.65
C LEU A 103 2.90 -6.62 -3.07
N TYR A 104 2.37 -7.83 -3.20
CA TYR A 104 2.23 -8.50 -4.49
C TYR A 104 1.01 -7.97 -5.28
N LEU A 105 1.09 -6.71 -5.71
CA LEU A 105 0.05 -5.98 -6.42
C LEU A 105 0.54 -5.52 -7.81
N PRO A 106 -0.33 -5.47 -8.83
CA PRO A 106 0.07 -5.00 -10.16
C PRO A 106 0.43 -3.51 -10.25
N CYS A 107 0.00 -2.71 -9.27
CA CYS A 107 0.37 -1.29 -9.15
C CYS A 107 1.66 -1.08 -8.34
N ASP A 108 2.30 -2.14 -7.85
CA ASP A 108 3.58 -2.05 -7.15
C ASP A 108 4.73 -2.27 -8.12
N ARG A 109 5.72 -1.36 -8.13
CA ARG A 109 6.85 -1.43 -9.06
C ARG A 109 7.63 -2.74 -8.96
N GLU A 110 7.92 -3.22 -7.75
CA GLU A 110 8.74 -4.43 -7.55
C GLU A 110 7.96 -5.68 -7.93
N SER A 111 6.67 -5.71 -7.62
CA SER A 111 5.80 -6.85 -7.95
C SER A 111 5.47 -6.91 -9.43
N PHE A 112 5.30 -5.77 -10.09
CA PHE A 112 5.03 -5.72 -11.53
C PHE A 112 6.23 -6.21 -12.36
N ALA A 113 7.47 -6.02 -11.88
CA ALA A 113 8.66 -6.49 -12.58
C ALA A 113 8.59 -8.00 -12.86
N GLY A 114 8.67 -8.39 -14.14
CA GLY A 114 8.56 -9.78 -14.58
C GLY A 114 7.13 -10.30 -14.75
N HIS A 115 6.10 -9.47 -14.58
CA HIS A 115 4.68 -9.84 -14.73
C HIS A 115 3.98 -9.01 -15.83
N ASP A 116 4.57 -8.93 -17.02
CA ASP A 116 4.00 -8.17 -18.15
C ASP A 116 2.61 -8.68 -18.58
N ASN A 117 2.31 -9.96 -18.33
CA ASN A 117 0.99 -10.55 -18.54
C ASN A 117 -0.11 -9.84 -17.73
N TRP A 118 0.19 -9.22 -16.59
CA TRP A 118 -0.78 -8.47 -15.80
C TRP A 118 -1.38 -7.27 -16.54
N ARG A 119 -0.70 -6.75 -17.57
CA ARG A 119 -1.27 -5.71 -18.45
C ARG A 119 -2.54 -6.20 -19.16
N HIS A 120 -2.62 -7.50 -19.44
CA HIS A 120 -3.76 -8.13 -20.10
C HIS A 120 -4.74 -8.75 -19.08
N GLU A 121 -4.22 -9.40 -18.04
CA GLU A 121 -5.05 -10.10 -17.04
C GLU A 121 -5.70 -9.16 -16.02
N MET A 122 -5.02 -8.07 -15.66
CA MET A 122 -5.45 -7.14 -14.61
C MET A 122 -5.25 -5.66 -14.98
N PRO A 123 -5.72 -5.21 -16.17
CA PRO A 123 -5.44 -3.86 -16.68
C PRO A 123 -5.88 -2.75 -15.72
N SER A 124 -7.01 -2.92 -15.04
CA SER A 124 -7.53 -1.94 -14.08
C SER A 124 -6.67 -1.78 -12.82
N LYS A 125 -5.72 -2.70 -12.58
CA LYS A 125 -4.88 -2.73 -11.38
C LYS A 125 -3.43 -2.29 -11.66
N ILE A 126 -3.07 -2.06 -12.92
CA ILE A 126 -1.77 -1.49 -13.30
C ILE A 126 -1.69 -0.04 -12.86
N TRP A 127 -0.54 0.38 -12.32
CA TRP A 127 -0.30 1.75 -11.88
C TRP A 127 -0.64 2.77 -12.97
N ARG A 128 -1.46 3.75 -12.62
CA ARG A 128 -1.83 4.89 -13.47
C ARG A 128 -1.39 6.19 -12.79
N PRO A 129 -0.37 6.87 -13.31
CA PRO A 129 0.15 8.11 -12.73
C PRO A 129 -0.91 9.20 -12.47
N GLY A 130 -1.97 9.26 -13.28
CA GLY A 130 -3.05 10.23 -13.12
C GLY A 130 -3.97 9.99 -11.92
N ASP A 131 -4.17 8.72 -11.55
CA ASP A 131 -5.01 8.33 -10.40
C ASP A 131 -4.24 8.54 -9.08
N GLY A 132 -2.91 8.44 -9.14
CA GLY A 132 -2.01 8.66 -8.02
C GLY A 132 -2.16 7.61 -6.92
N ILE A 133 -1.62 7.94 -5.73
CA ILE A 133 -1.49 6.99 -4.62
C ILE A 133 -2.81 6.35 -4.18
N VAL A 134 -3.94 7.04 -4.40
CA VAL A 134 -5.29 6.53 -4.07
C VAL A 134 -5.57 5.20 -4.76
N GLN A 135 -5.10 4.99 -6.01
CA GLN A 135 -5.27 3.70 -6.69
C GLN A 135 -4.70 2.54 -5.88
N TYR A 136 -3.50 2.71 -5.33
CA TYR A 136 -2.83 1.70 -4.53
C TYR A 136 -3.60 1.48 -3.21
N LEU A 137 -3.98 2.57 -2.55
CA LEU A 137 -4.69 2.53 -1.26
C LEU A 137 -6.04 1.84 -1.37
N GLU A 138 -6.81 2.10 -2.43
CA GLU A 138 -8.09 1.42 -2.67
C GLU A 138 -7.92 -0.09 -2.84
N LEU A 139 -6.90 -0.56 -3.58
CA LEU A 139 -6.64 -1.99 -3.72
C LEU A 139 -6.27 -2.65 -2.39
N VAL A 140 -5.48 -1.97 -1.55
CA VAL A 140 -5.15 -2.48 -0.21
C VAL A 140 -6.38 -2.48 0.68
N HIS A 141 -7.13 -1.38 0.71
CA HIS A 141 -8.31 -1.22 1.55
C HIS A 141 -9.38 -2.25 1.19
N GLU A 142 -9.66 -2.48 -0.10
CA GLU A 142 -10.59 -3.52 -0.58
C GLU A 142 -10.23 -4.90 -0.01
N LEU A 143 -8.94 -5.25 -0.02
CA LEU A 143 -8.47 -6.53 0.52
C LEU A 143 -8.66 -6.62 2.04
N LEU A 144 -8.34 -5.56 2.76
CA LEU A 144 -8.47 -5.48 4.22
C LEU A 144 -9.93 -5.40 4.69
N GLN A 145 -10.85 -4.98 3.81
CA GLN A 145 -12.30 -4.99 4.04
C GLN A 145 -12.98 -6.28 3.57
N SER A 146 -12.31 -7.09 2.76
CA SER A 146 -12.87 -8.32 2.23
C SER A 146 -13.21 -9.34 3.32
N ARG A 147 -14.15 -10.25 3.03
CA ARG A 147 -14.47 -11.38 3.92
C ARG A 147 -13.32 -12.38 4.11
N ASP A 148 -12.35 -12.35 3.20
CA ASP A 148 -11.20 -13.25 3.22
C ASP A 148 -10.10 -12.73 4.14
N TYR A 149 -10.17 -11.46 4.55
CA TYR A 149 -9.29 -10.89 5.58
C TYR A 149 -9.42 -11.64 6.90
N ALA A 150 -8.27 -11.91 7.51
CA ALA A 150 -8.13 -12.39 8.87
C ALA A 150 -7.07 -11.54 9.58
N ALA A 151 -7.29 -11.34 10.88
CA ALA A 151 -6.34 -10.66 11.73
C ALA A 151 -4.97 -11.39 11.75
N PRO A 152 -3.89 -10.69 12.14
CA PRO A 152 -2.56 -11.28 12.22
C PRO A 152 -2.51 -12.39 13.29
N LEU A 153 -1.44 -13.20 13.25
CA LEU A 153 -1.23 -14.26 14.23
C LEU A 153 -1.03 -13.70 15.64
N ARG A 154 -0.40 -12.53 15.75
CA ARG A 154 -0.18 -11.83 17.01
C ARG A 154 -0.98 -10.52 17.05
N ALA A 155 -1.49 -10.17 18.24
CA ALA A 155 -1.96 -8.81 18.47
C ALA A 155 -0.78 -7.82 18.45
N ALA A 156 -1.03 -6.58 18.03
CA ALA A 156 -0.10 -5.51 18.34
C ALA A 156 -0.03 -5.37 19.87
N ALA A 157 1.18 -5.15 20.40
CA ALA A 157 1.43 -4.98 21.83
C ALA A 157 0.96 -3.62 22.33
#